data_AF-A0A9E5FIV3-F1
#
_entry.id   AF-A0A9E5FIV3-F1
#
_cell.length_a   1.000
_cell.length_b   1.000
_cell.length_c   1.000
_cell.angle_alpha   90.00
_cell.angle_beta   90.00
_cell.angle_gamma   90.00
#
_symmetry.space_group_name_H-M   'P 1'
#
loop_
_entity.id
_entity.type
_entity.pdbx_description
1 polymer ?
#
loop_
_entity_poly.entity_id
_entity_poly.type
_entity_poly.pdbx_seq_one_letter_code
_entity_poly.pdbx_strand_id
1 'polypeptide(L)'
;MRALSKTAETKLIGAIEKAAALVNNGADPNTAIIKSATECDIPAGHINLMVHAYNTGRTNKQRENGDDPLEKSADFQLADVNTVMEALYPKQVKTSSELVRDTTVSTEYAVSPAGFLARRQSQMEKAAASLSPLPEKTYVPPPREEHDEVRRQYSRQQAEKRAA
;
A
#
# COMPACT_ATOMS: atom_id res chain seq x y z
N MET A 1 -28.29 -11.69 6.00
CA MET A 1 -27.55 -10.63 5.28
C MET A 1 -27.90 -9.29 5.91
N ARG A 2 -26.92 -8.44 6.22
CA ARG A 2 -27.17 -7.09 6.71
C ARG A 2 -27.69 -6.24 5.55
N ALA A 3 -28.76 -5.49 5.77
CA ALA A 3 -29.31 -4.62 4.74
C ALA A 3 -28.25 -3.60 4.30
N LEU A 4 -28.06 -3.47 3.00
CA LEU A 4 -27.13 -2.53 2.39
C LEU A 4 -27.65 -1.10 2.61
N SER A 5 -26.78 -0.14 2.88
CA SER A 5 -27.21 1.26 2.89
C SER A 5 -27.56 1.68 1.46
N LYS A 6 -28.61 2.50 1.29
CA LYS A 6 -28.99 3.03 -0.04
C LYS A 6 -27.83 3.69 -0.77
N THR A 7 -26.94 4.35 -0.02
CA THR A 7 -25.73 4.98 -0.55
C THR A 7 -24.72 3.97 -1.10
N ALA A 8 -24.52 2.84 -0.41
CA ALA A 8 -23.62 1.78 -0.86
C ALA A 8 -24.21 1.05 -2.07
N GLU A 9 -25.53 0.88 -2.12
CA GLU A 9 -26.25 0.31 -3.26
C GLU A 9 -26.09 1.14 -4.52
N THR A 10 -26.31 2.46 -4.46
CA THR A 10 -26.11 3.34 -5.62
C THR A 10 -24.67 3.31 -6.12
N LYS A 11 -23.69 3.29 -5.20
CA LYS A 11 -22.27 3.17 -5.57
C LYS A 11 -21.96 1.85 -6.27
N LEU A 12 -22.51 0.75 -5.76
CA LEU A 12 -22.32 -0.58 -6.36
C LEU A 12 -22.93 -0.67 -7.76
N ILE A 13 -24.14 -0.14 -7.94
CA ILE A 13 -24.78 -0.10 -9.26
C ILE A 13 -23.92 0.70 -10.24
N GLY A 14 -23.47 1.90 -9.86
CA GLY A 14 -22.58 2.69 -10.71
C GLY A 14 -21.24 2.02 -11.02
N ALA A 15 -20.68 1.27 -10.06
CA ALA A 15 -19.45 0.49 -10.28
C ALA A 15 -19.68 -0.66 -11.28
N ILE A 16 -20.81 -1.36 -11.21
CA ILE A 16 -21.17 -2.45 -12.13
C ILE A 16 -21.38 -1.90 -13.55
N GLU A 17 -22.05 -0.76 -13.69
CA GLU A 17 -22.26 -0.10 -15.00
C GLU A 17 -20.92 0.28 -15.65
N LYS A 18 -19.99 0.86 -14.88
CA LYS A 18 -18.64 1.16 -15.35
C LYS A 18 -17.86 -0.09 -15.74
N ALA A 19 -17.94 -1.15 -14.93
CA ALA A 19 -17.30 -2.43 -15.25
C ALA A 19 -17.83 -2.98 -16.58
N ALA A 20 -19.15 -2.95 -16.79
CA ALA A 20 -19.77 -3.37 -18.04
C ALA A 20 -19.31 -2.53 -19.23
N ALA A 21 -19.19 -1.21 -19.08
CA ALA A 21 -18.69 -0.32 -20.13
C ALA A 21 -17.23 -0.66 -20.51
N LEU A 22 -16.36 -0.91 -19.53
CA LEU A 22 -14.97 -1.30 -19.77
C LEU A 22 -14.85 -2.63 -20.50
N VAL A 23 -15.67 -3.62 -20.16
CA VAL A 23 -15.67 -4.91 -20.86
C VAL A 23 -16.22 -4.80 -22.27
N ASN A 24 -17.25 -3.97 -22.50
CA ASN A 24 -17.74 -3.70 -23.86
C ASN A 24 -16.68 -3.00 -24.73
N ASN A 25 -15.74 -2.27 -24.13
CA ASN A 25 -14.57 -1.69 -24.81
C ASN A 25 -13.43 -2.71 -25.04
N GLY A 26 -13.62 -3.98 -24.69
CA GLY A 26 -12.66 -5.07 -24.92
C GLY A 26 -11.71 -5.37 -23.76
N ALA A 27 -11.93 -4.81 -22.57
CA ALA A 27 -11.12 -5.16 -21.40
C ALA A 27 -11.51 -6.53 -20.82
N ASP A 28 -10.55 -7.22 -20.19
CA ASP A 28 -10.81 -8.45 -19.45
C ASP A 28 -11.74 -8.18 -18.26
N PRO A 29 -12.77 -9.02 -18.00
CA PRO A 29 -13.73 -8.83 -16.91
C PRO A 29 -13.10 -8.62 -15.53
N ASN A 30 -12.01 -9.31 -15.20
CA ASN A 30 -11.36 -9.15 -13.90
C ASN A 30 -10.71 -7.76 -13.81
N THR A 31 -9.99 -7.35 -14.86
CA THR A 31 -9.35 -6.03 -14.91
C THR A 31 -10.36 -4.88 -14.87
N ALA A 32 -11.50 -5.05 -15.53
CA ALA A 32 -12.58 -4.08 -15.54
C ALA A 32 -13.25 -3.93 -14.16
N ILE A 33 -13.48 -5.03 -13.45
CA ILE A 33 -14.03 -5.01 -12.09
C ILE A 33 -13.02 -4.40 -11.12
N ILE A 34 -11.73 -4.76 -11.20
CA ILE A 34 -10.69 -4.16 -10.35
C ILE A 34 -10.67 -2.64 -10.54
N LYS A 35 -10.62 -2.17 -11.79
CA LYS A 35 -10.59 -0.74 -12.08
C LYS A 35 -11.83 -0.02 -11.57
N SER A 36 -13.03 -0.51 -11.88
CA SER A 36 -14.29 0.11 -11.42
C SER A 36 -14.44 0.07 -9.89
N ALA A 37 -14.02 -1.00 -9.23
CA ALA A 37 -14.03 -1.11 -7.77
C ALA A 37 -13.07 -0.10 -7.11
N THR A 38 -11.89 0.11 -7.69
CA THR A 38 -10.95 1.14 -7.21
C THR A 38 -11.48 2.56 -7.41
N GLU A 39 -12.09 2.87 -8.55
CA GLU A 39 -12.62 4.21 -8.82
C GLU A 39 -13.82 4.58 -7.93
N CYS A 40 -14.60 3.59 -7.50
CA CYS A 40 -15.82 3.79 -6.71
C CYS A 40 -15.62 3.54 -5.20
N ASP A 41 -14.40 3.25 -4.76
CA ASP A 41 -14.04 2.93 -3.37
C ASP A 41 -14.95 1.86 -2.76
N ILE A 42 -15.13 0.74 -3.47
CA ILE A 42 -16.01 -0.34 -3.00
C ILE A 42 -15.31 -1.14 -1.90
N PRO A 43 -15.94 -1.37 -0.72
CA PRO A 43 -15.34 -2.15 0.35
C PRO A 43 -15.21 -3.63 -0.03
N ALA A 44 -14.15 -4.29 0.46
CA ALA A 44 -13.90 -5.73 0.28
C ALA A 44 -15.14 -6.62 0.49
N GLY A 45 -15.96 -6.34 1.52
CA GLY A 45 -17.16 -7.11 1.82
C GLY A 45 -18.25 -7.10 0.73
N HIS A 46 -18.22 -6.13 -0.19
CA HIS A 46 -19.20 -6.00 -1.27
C HIS A 46 -18.69 -6.51 -2.63
N ILE A 47 -17.41 -6.86 -2.74
CA ILE A 47 -16.80 -7.32 -4.00
C ILE A 47 -17.46 -8.62 -4.48
N ASN A 48 -17.73 -9.56 -3.58
CA ASN A 48 -18.44 -10.81 -3.93
C ASN A 48 -19.80 -10.52 -4.58
N LEU A 49 -20.58 -9.61 -3.98
CA LEU A 49 -21.89 -9.23 -4.51
C LEU A 49 -21.75 -8.56 -5.88
N MET A 50 -20.76 -7.67 -6.05
CA MET A 50 -20.50 -6.98 -7.31
C MET A 50 -20.15 -7.96 -8.44
N VAL A 51 -19.23 -8.90 -8.20
CA VAL A 51 -18.83 -9.92 -9.17
C VAL A 51 -20.00 -10.84 -9.52
N HIS A 52 -20.77 -11.29 -8.54
CA HIS A 52 -21.96 -12.12 -8.79
C HIS A 52 -23.03 -11.38 -9.60
N ALA A 53 -23.27 -10.10 -9.28
CA ALA A 53 -24.21 -9.26 -10.01
C ALA A 53 -23.76 -9.07 -11.47
N TYR A 54 -22.47 -8.83 -11.70
CA TYR A 54 -21.91 -8.73 -13.03
C TYR A 54 -22.05 -10.04 -13.82
N ASN A 55 -21.62 -11.17 -13.25
CA ASN A 55 -21.69 -12.48 -13.92
C ASN A 55 -23.14 -12.88 -14.24
N THR A 56 -24.07 -12.60 -13.33
CA THR A 56 -25.51 -12.85 -13.55
C THR A 56 -26.06 -11.94 -14.64
N GLY A 57 -25.72 -10.65 -14.61
CA GLY A 57 -26.13 -9.69 -15.64
C GLY A 57 -25.57 -10.05 -17.02
N ARG A 58 -24.31 -10.49 -17.10
CA ARG A 58 -23.67 -10.91 -18.35
C ARG A 58 -24.34 -12.17 -18.92
N THR A 59 -24.61 -13.15 -18.07
CA THR A 59 -25.29 -14.39 -18.46
C THR A 59 -26.71 -14.11 -18.96
N ASN A 60 -27.47 -13.26 -18.25
CA ASN A 60 -28.82 -12.89 -18.66
C ASN A 60 -28.81 -12.14 -20.01
N LYS A 61 -27.87 -11.20 -20.19
CA LYS A 61 -27.69 -10.48 -21.45
C LYS A 61 -27.40 -11.44 -22.61
N GLN A 62 -26.53 -12.43 -22.42
CA GLN A 62 -26.24 -13.42 -23.47
C GLN A 62 -27.48 -14.26 -23.81
N ARG A 63 -28.21 -14.68 -22.77
CA ARG A 63 -29.44 -15.49 -22.93
C ARG A 63 -30.57 -14.74 -23.63
N GLU A 64 -30.72 -13.44 -23.35
CA GLU A 64 -31.80 -12.61 -23.87
C GLU A 64 -31.50 -12.07 -25.28
N ASN A 65 -30.25 -11.77 -25.58
CA ASN A 65 -29.87 -11.12 -26.85
C ASN A 65 -29.41 -12.07 -27.96
N GLY A 66 -29.21 -13.37 -27.70
CA GLY A 66 -28.88 -14.32 -28.75
C GLY A 66 -30.09 -14.61 -29.64
N ASP A 67 -29.93 -14.53 -30.96
CA ASP A 67 -31.02 -14.84 -31.89
C ASP A 67 -31.16 -16.35 -32.13
N ASP A 68 -30.04 -17.08 -32.04
CA ASP A 68 -29.96 -18.54 -32.19
C ASP A 68 -29.63 -19.22 -30.83
N PRO A 69 -30.22 -20.39 -30.51
CA PRO A 69 -29.77 -21.26 -29.42
C PRO A 69 -28.23 -21.45 -29.31
N LEU A 70 -27.52 -21.48 -30.43
CA LEU A 70 -26.05 -21.60 -30.43
C LEU A 70 -25.37 -20.33 -29.91
N GLU A 71 -25.86 -19.14 -30.27
CA GLU A 71 -25.32 -17.88 -29.77
C GLU A 71 -25.59 -17.71 -28.27
N LYS A 72 -26.76 -18.14 -27.80
CA LYS A 72 -27.10 -18.13 -26.37
C LYS A 72 -26.19 -19.04 -25.54
N SER A 73 -25.62 -20.06 -26.18
CA SER A 73 -24.72 -21.05 -25.57
C SER A 73 -23.25 -20.73 -25.82
N ALA A 74 -22.93 -19.58 -26.42
CA ALA A 74 -21.55 -19.19 -26.70
C ALA A 74 -20.76 -19.00 -25.40
N ASP A 75 -19.47 -19.35 -25.44
CA ASP A 75 -18.56 -19.14 -24.32
C ASP A 75 -18.27 -17.65 -24.12
N PHE A 76 -18.36 -17.19 -22.87
CA PHE A 76 -17.99 -15.84 -22.48
C PHE A 76 -17.16 -15.85 -21.21
N GLN A 77 -16.23 -14.91 -21.12
CA GLN A 77 -15.40 -14.76 -19.94
C GLN A 77 -16.22 -14.21 -18.77
N LEU A 78 -16.14 -14.90 -17.65
CA LEU A 78 -16.71 -14.48 -16.37
C LEU A 78 -15.61 -13.95 -15.47
N ALA A 79 -15.97 -13.05 -14.56
CA ALA A 79 -15.04 -12.59 -13.55
C ALA A 79 -14.95 -13.59 -12.40
N ASP A 80 -13.73 -13.82 -11.91
CA ASP A 80 -13.46 -14.61 -10.70
C ASP A 80 -13.31 -13.68 -9.49
N VAL A 81 -14.02 -14.03 -8.42
CA VAL A 81 -14.00 -13.30 -7.16
C VAL A 81 -12.61 -13.35 -6.53
N ASN A 82 -11.96 -14.51 -6.55
CA ASN A 82 -10.71 -14.70 -5.81
C ASN A 82 -9.57 -13.88 -6.40
N THR A 83 -9.44 -13.88 -7.73
CA THR A 83 -8.43 -13.11 -8.46
C THR A 83 -8.63 -11.60 -8.27
N VAL A 84 -9.89 -11.13 -8.35
CA VAL A 84 -10.24 -9.72 -8.12
C VAL A 84 -9.95 -9.31 -6.67
N MET A 85 -10.30 -10.16 -5.70
CA MET A 85 -10.10 -9.90 -4.27
C MET A 85 -8.60 -9.84 -3.92
N GLU A 86 -7.80 -10.76 -4.45
CA GLU A 86 -6.36 -10.80 -4.26
C GLU A 86 -5.65 -9.59 -4.89
N ALA A 87 -6.11 -9.16 -6.06
CA ALA A 87 -5.57 -7.99 -6.75
C ALA A 87 -5.89 -6.67 -6.04
N LEU A 88 -7.13 -6.53 -5.52
CA LEU A 88 -7.57 -5.31 -4.83
C LEU A 88 -7.04 -5.21 -3.39
N TYR A 89 -6.99 -6.34 -2.68
CA TYR A 89 -6.65 -6.38 -1.26
C TYR A 89 -5.64 -7.49 -0.97
N PRO A 90 -4.38 -7.32 -1.41
CA PRO A 90 -3.34 -8.31 -1.18
C PRO A 90 -3.04 -8.48 0.32
N LYS A 91 -2.88 -9.73 0.77
CA LYS A 91 -2.58 -10.05 2.18
C LYS A 91 -1.23 -9.50 2.65
N GLN A 92 -0.28 -9.34 1.72
CA GLN A 92 1.00 -8.71 1.97
C GLN A 92 1.13 -7.51 1.04
N VAL A 93 1.04 -6.31 1.62
CA VAL A 93 1.32 -5.08 0.90
C VAL A 93 2.85 -4.94 0.86
N LYS A 94 3.43 -5.05 -0.33
CA LYS A 94 4.85 -4.75 -0.53
C LYS A 94 5.12 -3.33 -0.04
N THR A 95 6.15 -3.15 0.77
CA THR A 95 6.58 -1.82 1.19
C THR A 95 7.06 -1.03 -0.03
N SER A 96 6.99 0.31 0.04
CA SER A 96 7.50 1.17 -1.04
C SER A 96 8.97 0.88 -1.37
N SER A 97 9.77 0.50 -0.37
CA SER A 97 11.16 0.07 -0.54
C SER A 97 11.31 -1.25 -1.30
N GLU A 98 10.38 -2.19 -1.14
CA GLU A 98 10.39 -3.48 -1.86
C GLU A 98 9.98 -3.30 -3.33
N LEU A 99 8.98 -2.46 -3.62
CA LEU A 99 8.59 -2.14 -5.00
C LEU A 99 9.74 -1.50 -5.80
N VAL A 100 10.47 -0.58 -5.16
CA VAL A 100 11.65 0.05 -5.77
C VAL A 100 12.76 -0.98 -5.99
N ARG A 101 13.02 -1.87 -5.03
CA ARG A 101 14.04 -2.93 -5.19
C ARG A 101 13.74 -3.90 -6.33
N ASP A 102 12.47 -4.24 -6.55
CA ASP A 102 12.05 -5.17 -7.62
C ASP A 102 12.31 -4.59 -9.02
N THR A 103 12.13 -3.27 -9.16
CA THR A 103 12.24 -2.57 -10.45
C THR A 103 13.66 -2.08 -10.74
N THR A 104 14.46 -1.86 -9.69
CA THR A 104 15.76 -1.18 -9.80
C THR A 104 16.90 -2.17 -9.80
N VAL A 105 17.80 -2.04 -10.79
CA VAL A 105 19.07 -2.79 -10.80
C VAL A 105 19.85 -2.44 -9.53
N SER A 106 20.35 -3.46 -8.84
CA SER A 106 21.13 -3.27 -7.61
C SER A 106 22.27 -2.29 -7.83
N THR A 107 22.44 -1.33 -6.92
CA THR A 107 23.54 -0.35 -6.97
C THR A 107 24.91 -1.01 -6.84
N GLU A 108 24.96 -2.28 -6.44
CA GLU A 108 26.18 -3.09 -6.41
C GLU A 108 26.79 -3.28 -7.81
N TYR A 109 25.97 -3.28 -8.87
CA TYR A 109 26.48 -3.38 -10.25
C TYR A 109 27.17 -2.11 -10.76
N ALA A 110 26.99 -0.98 -10.07
CA ALA A 110 27.65 0.28 -10.41
C ALA A 110 29.08 0.40 -9.82
N VAL A 111 29.51 -0.57 -9.02
CA VAL A 111 30.79 -0.53 -8.29
C VAL A 111 31.79 -1.49 -8.92
N SER A 112 33.06 -1.07 -8.99
CA SER A 112 34.15 -1.95 -9.44
C SER A 112 34.37 -3.11 -8.44
N PRO A 113 34.96 -4.23 -8.88
CA PRO A 113 35.22 -5.38 -8.00
C PRO A 113 36.00 -5.04 -6.73
N ALA A 114 36.98 -4.12 -6.82
CA ALA A 114 37.75 -3.66 -5.67
C ALA A 114 36.89 -2.83 -4.68
N GLY A 115 36.01 -1.96 -5.19
CA GLY A 115 35.10 -1.16 -4.36
C GLY A 115 34.02 -2.01 -3.67
N PHE A 116 33.57 -3.08 -4.33
CA PHE A 116 32.63 -4.04 -3.75
C PHE A 116 33.22 -4.76 -2.54
N LEU A 117 34.46 -5.26 -2.66
CA LEU A 117 35.16 -5.94 -1.56
C LEU A 117 35.38 -5.01 -0.36
N ALA A 118 35.79 -3.77 -0.60
CA ALA A 118 36.00 -2.78 0.45
C ALA A 118 34.70 -2.43 1.19
N ARG A 119 33.58 -2.25 0.48
CA ARG A 119 32.27 -2.04 1.12
C ARG A 119 31.85 -3.24 1.95
N ARG A 120 32.01 -4.45 1.44
CA ARG A 120 31.64 -5.68 2.17
C ARG A 120 32.44 -5.82 3.47
N GLN A 121 33.75 -5.54 3.43
CA GLN A 121 34.58 -5.50 4.63
C GLN A 121 34.08 -4.45 5.63
N SER A 122 33.79 -3.23 5.17
CA SER A 122 33.25 -2.16 6.05
C SER A 122 31.90 -2.52 6.69
N GLN A 123 31.04 -3.27 5.99
CA GLN A 123 29.77 -3.73 6.54
C GLN A 123 29.98 -4.84 7.58
N MET A 124 30.91 -5.77 7.33
CA MET A 124 31.27 -6.80 8.31
C MET A 124 31.89 -6.20 9.57
N GLU A 125 32.74 -5.18 9.43
CA GLU A 125 33.31 -4.44 10.56
C GLU A 125 32.23 -3.72 11.37
N LYS A 126 31.27 -3.06 10.72
CA LYS A 126 30.13 -2.43 11.39
C LYS A 126 29.24 -3.44 12.10
N ALA A 127 28.95 -4.57 11.46
CA ALA A 127 28.18 -5.65 12.07
C ALA A 127 28.90 -6.21 13.30
N ALA A 128 30.20 -6.47 13.21
CA ALA A 128 31.02 -6.91 14.33
C ALA A 128 31.05 -5.86 15.46
N ALA A 129 31.19 -4.57 15.14
CA ALA A 129 31.16 -3.49 16.13
C ALA A 129 29.80 -3.37 16.83
N SER A 130 28.69 -3.67 16.14
CA SER A 130 27.35 -3.68 16.75
C SER A 130 27.10 -4.83 17.72
N LEU A 131 27.86 -5.92 17.58
CA LEU A 131 27.84 -7.09 18.47
C LEU A 131 28.73 -6.92 19.70
N SER A 132 29.71 -6.01 19.65
CA SER A 132 30.52 -5.68 20.82
C SER A 132 29.66 -4.94 21.87
N PRO A 133 29.70 -5.37 23.14
CA PRO A 133 28.97 -4.70 24.20
C PRO A 133 29.49 -3.26 24.31
N LEU A 134 28.59 -2.30 24.08
CA LEU A 134 28.90 -0.90 24.27
C LEU A 134 29.28 -0.68 25.75
N PRO A 135 30.34 0.09 26.05
CA PRO A 135 30.64 0.47 27.41
C PRO A 135 29.42 1.15 28.00
N GLU A 136 29.03 0.73 29.20
CA GLU A 136 27.90 1.30 29.93
C GLU A 136 28.13 2.82 30.02
N LYS A 137 27.20 3.61 29.47
CA LYS A 137 27.29 5.06 29.53
C LYS A 137 27.16 5.47 31.00
N THR A 138 28.30 5.65 31.67
CA THR A 138 28.39 6.31 32.98
C THR A 138 28.19 7.81 32.78
N TYR A 139 27.04 8.20 32.23
CA TYR A 139 26.62 9.60 32.29
C TYR A 139 26.10 9.83 33.70
N VAL A 140 26.97 10.33 34.57
CA VAL A 140 26.54 10.89 35.85
C VAL A 140 26.01 12.29 35.53
N PRO A 141 24.70 12.54 35.61
CA PRO A 141 24.18 13.89 35.45
C PRO A 141 24.87 14.79 36.48
N PRO A 142 25.32 15.99 36.10
CA PRO A 142 25.87 16.92 37.08
C PRO A 142 24.81 17.18 38.18
N PRO A 143 25.23 17.38 39.44
CA PRO A 143 24.30 17.69 40.53
C PRO A 143 23.39 18.85 40.14
N ARG A 144 22.07 18.70 40.37
CA ARG A 144 21.06 19.70 39.96
C ARG A 144 21.32 21.11 40.49
N GLU A 145 22.01 21.22 41.63
CA GLU A 145 22.28 22.48 42.32
C GLU A 145 23.16 23.41 41.48
N GLU A 146 24.19 22.89 40.80
CA GLU A 146 25.11 23.72 40.00
C GLU A 146 24.43 24.34 38.77
N HIS A 147 23.54 23.60 38.11
CA HIS A 147 22.86 24.07 36.90
C HIS A 147 21.86 25.20 37.19
N ASP A 148 21.12 25.09 38.31
CA ASP A 148 20.15 26.10 38.71
C ASP A 148 20.83 27.38 39.23
N GLU A 149 21.98 27.26 39.89
CA GLU A 149 22.80 28.40 40.32
C GLU A 149 23.38 29.16 39.12
N VAL A 150 23.96 28.46 38.15
CA VAL A 150 24.49 29.07 36.91
C VAL A 150 23.37 29.81 36.16
N ARG A 151 22.18 29.23 36.08
CA ARG A 151 21.03 29.86 35.41
C ARG A 151 20.55 31.11 36.14
N ARG A 152 20.53 31.10 37.47
CA ARG A 152 20.21 32.29 38.29
C ARG A 152 21.27 33.38 38.14
N GLN A 153 22.55 33.02 38.18
CA GLN A 153 23.65 33.98 37.98
C GLN A 153 23.60 34.63 36.59
N TYR A 154 23.36 33.83 35.55
CA TYR A 154 23.20 34.34 34.19
C TYR A 154 21.99 35.29 34.05
N SER A 155 20.85 34.96 34.68
CA SER A 155 19.68 35.84 34.69
C SER A 155 19.93 37.17 35.41
N ARG A 156 20.73 37.16 36.50
CA ARG A 156 21.10 38.37 37.24
C ARG A 156 22.03 39.26 36.41
N GLN A 157 23.05 38.69 35.78
CA GLN A 157 23.96 39.44 34.90
C GLN A 157 23.22 40.04 33.68
N GLN A 158 22.26 39.33 33.10
CA GLN A 158 21.41 39.84 32.02
C GLN A 158 20.50 40.99 32.50
N ALA A 159 19.96 40.91 33.72
CA ALA A 159 19.13 41.97 34.28
C ALA A 159 19.95 43.24 34.57
N GLU A 160 21.15 43.09 35.13
CA GLU A 160 22.07 44.20 35.40
C GLU A 160 22.54 44.88 34.10
N LYS A 161 22.89 44.10 33.08
CA LYS A 161 23.26 44.64 31.74
C LYS A 161 22.11 45.34 31.03
N ARG A 162 20.85 45.07 31.37
CA ARG A 162 19.68 45.76 30.82
C ARG A 162 19.29 47.00 31.61
N ALA A 163 19.78 47.14 32.85
CA ALA A 163 19.49 48.25 33.74
C ALA A 163 20.55 49.37 33.68
N ALA A 164 21.75 49.06 33.17
CA ALA A 164 22.80 50.03 32.81
C ALA A 164 22.62 50.53 31.37
#